data_AF-A0A0Q7J4E6-F1
#
_entry.id   AF-A0A0Q7J4E6-F1
#
_cell.length_a   1.000
_cell.length_b   1.000
_cell.length_c   1.000
_cell.angle_alpha   90.00
_cell.angle_beta   90.00
_cell.angle_gamma   90.00
#
_symmetry.space_group_name_H-M   'P 1'
#
loop_
_entity.id
_entity.type
_entity.pdbx_description
1 polymer ?
#
loop_
_entity_poly.entity_id
_entity_poly.type
_entity_poly.pdbx_seq_one_letter_code
_entity_poly.pdbx_strand_id
1 'polypeptide(L)'
;MNNRAAAGNDRAYWLATMLRIADPMIKALASRKLRATMPVENKKEEQLQYSHLEALARTLVGMAPWLENPAQDAEEEKLRVHYGELVRAGLDAATDPESPDFLNFSHGQQPIVDTAFLANAILRAPNTLWHRLDSRVKGNLVKAMKATRTRKPAFNNWLLFAAMTETALGVMGEDWDKMRVDFALKQHEQWYLGDGMYGDGVHYHADYYNSFVIQPMLVDIIEHVHGHDVDWAGMRENILIRAQRYAALQERSISPEGTFPVTGRSLAYRFGAFQSLAHIALRRELPEGVAPAQVRSALSAVIRRLIEAPGTFDEAGWLKIGLCGHQPELGETYISTGSLYLCNAVFLPLGLPADDEFWQGAETPWTSQKVWSGQTVAIDKAL
;
A
#
# COMPACT_ATOMS: atom_id res chain seq x y z
N MET A 1 9.08 15.26 29.24
CA MET A 1 10.28 14.45 29.55
C MET A 1 10.49 13.49 28.41
N ASN A 2 11.64 13.62 27.73
CA ASN A 2 11.98 12.89 26.52
C ASN A 2 12.01 11.38 26.77
N ASN A 3 11.06 10.66 26.17
CA ASN A 3 11.19 9.23 26.02
C ASN A 3 12.08 9.00 24.78
N ARG A 4 13.42 9.01 24.98
CA ARG A 4 14.35 8.47 24.00
C ARG A 4 14.06 6.97 23.91
N ALA A 5 13.21 6.60 22.95
CA ALA A 5 13.10 5.22 22.51
C ALA A 5 14.50 4.74 22.12
N ALA A 6 14.87 3.55 22.58
CA ALA A 6 16.19 2.99 22.34
C ALA A 6 16.43 2.87 20.82
N ALA A 7 17.45 3.59 20.34
CA ALA A 7 18.02 3.39 19.01
C ALA A 7 18.47 1.93 18.90
N GLY A 8 17.90 1.19 17.94
CA GLY A 8 18.33 -0.17 17.63
C GLY A 8 17.23 -1.20 17.32
N ASN A 9 15.94 -0.85 17.32
CA ASN A 9 14.88 -1.85 17.05
C ASN A 9 13.70 -1.39 16.18
N ASP A 10 13.91 -0.44 15.27
CA ASP A 10 12.83 0.02 14.37
C ASP A 10 12.32 -1.10 13.46
N ARG A 11 13.19 -1.97 12.92
CA ARG A 11 12.75 -3.10 12.08
C ARG A 11 11.79 -4.03 12.83
N ALA A 12 12.15 -4.50 14.03
CA ALA A 12 11.25 -5.40 14.75
C ALA A 12 10.00 -4.67 15.26
N TYR A 13 10.08 -3.36 15.57
CA TYR A 13 8.88 -2.57 15.86
C TYR A 13 7.93 -2.50 14.66
N TRP A 14 8.45 -2.21 13.46
CA TRP A 14 7.67 -2.16 12.22
C TRP A 14 7.05 -3.51 11.92
N LEU A 15 7.84 -4.60 12.03
CA LEU A 15 7.34 -5.96 11.84
C LEU A 15 6.24 -6.29 12.84
N ALA A 16 6.46 -6.06 14.14
CA ALA A 16 5.46 -6.33 15.17
C ALA A 16 4.18 -5.51 14.98
N THR A 17 4.31 -4.27 14.50
CA THR A 17 3.16 -3.39 14.22
C THR A 17 2.39 -3.86 12.99
N MET A 18 3.07 -4.19 11.89
CA MET A 18 2.45 -4.77 10.70
C MET A 18 1.71 -6.06 11.05
N LEU A 19 2.37 -6.97 11.77
CA LEU A 19 1.77 -8.24 12.18
C LEU A 19 0.58 -8.02 13.14
N ARG A 20 0.67 -7.08 14.10
CA ARG A 20 -0.47 -6.73 14.97
C ARG A 20 -1.71 -6.30 14.17
N ILE A 21 -1.52 -5.56 13.07
CA ILE A 21 -2.61 -5.12 12.20
C ILE A 21 -3.12 -6.28 11.36
N ALA A 22 -2.22 -7.02 10.72
CA ALA A 22 -2.53 -8.04 9.72
C ALA A 22 -3.02 -9.37 10.30
N ASP A 23 -2.54 -9.77 11.48
CA ASP A 23 -2.73 -11.11 12.06
C ASP A 23 -4.21 -11.50 12.24
N PRO A 24 -5.09 -10.65 12.80
CA PRO A 24 -6.51 -11.01 12.96
C PRO A 24 -7.17 -11.33 11.61
N MET A 25 -6.91 -10.51 10.59
CA MET A 25 -7.47 -10.68 9.24
C MET A 25 -6.93 -11.96 8.58
N ILE A 26 -5.60 -12.12 8.56
CA ILE A 26 -4.93 -13.23 7.86
C ILE A 26 -5.33 -14.57 8.50
N LYS A 27 -5.31 -14.69 9.84
CA LYS A 27 -5.68 -15.93 10.53
C LYS A 27 -7.16 -16.27 10.34
N ALA A 28 -8.04 -15.28 10.42
CA ALA A 28 -9.46 -15.50 10.22
C ALA A 28 -9.75 -16.00 8.80
N LEU A 29 -9.15 -15.38 7.79
CA LEU A 29 -9.33 -15.78 6.40
C LEU A 29 -8.72 -17.16 6.09
N ALA A 30 -7.49 -17.42 6.56
CA ALA A 30 -6.86 -18.73 6.42
C ALA A 30 -7.70 -19.85 7.07
N SER A 31 -8.45 -19.52 8.12
CA SER A 31 -9.36 -20.43 8.82
C SER A 31 -10.78 -20.45 8.25
N ARG A 32 -11.05 -19.74 7.13
CA ARG A 32 -12.37 -19.61 6.50
C ARG A 32 -13.44 -19.06 7.47
N LYS A 33 -13.06 -18.07 8.30
CA LYS A 33 -13.90 -17.41 9.31
C LYS A 33 -13.94 -15.89 9.21
N LEU A 34 -13.28 -15.26 8.23
CA LEU A 34 -13.14 -13.80 8.15
C LEU A 34 -14.49 -13.08 8.17
N ARG A 35 -15.44 -13.49 7.31
CA ARG A 35 -16.78 -12.90 7.27
C ARG A 35 -17.58 -13.10 8.55
N ALA A 36 -17.27 -14.14 9.31
CA ALA A 36 -17.93 -14.44 10.57
C ALA A 36 -17.33 -13.66 11.75
N THR A 37 -16.06 -13.26 11.69
CA THR A 37 -15.33 -12.70 12.83
C THR A 37 -14.90 -11.25 12.67
N MET A 38 -14.76 -10.74 11.45
CA MET A 38 -14.33 -9.35 11.23
C MET A 38 -15.53 -8.41 11.44
N PRO A 39 -15.45 -7.45 12.39
CA PRO A 39 -16.46 -6.41 12.50
C PRO A 39 -16.39 -5.49 11.29
N VAL A 40 -17.54 -5.06 10.79
CA VAL A 40 -17.61 -4.12 9.66
C VAL A 40 -18.31 -2.84 10.10
N GLU A 41 -17.52 -1.93 10.66
CA GLU A 41 -17.93 -0.53 10.86
C GLU A 41 -18.04 0.13 9.47
N ASN A 42 -19.16 0.78 9.19
CA ASN A 42 -19.40 1.50 7.93
C ASN A 42 -20.51 2.56 8.10
N LYS A 43 -20.58 3.52 7.17
CA LYS A 43 -21.69 4.49 7.08
C LYS A 43 -22.81 4.04 6.14
N LYS A 44 -22.54 3.09 5.24
CA LYS A 44 -23.50 2.55 4.28
C LYS A 44 -23.41 1.03 4.27
N GLU A 45 -24.55 0.37 4.41
CA GLU A 45 -24.64 -1.10 4.45
C GLU A 45 -24.07 -1.79 3.21
N GLU A 46 -24.07 -1.13 2.05
CA GLU A 46 -23.48 -1.66 0.82
C GLU A 46 -21.99 -2.06 1.00
N GLN A 47 -21.27 -1.40 1.91
CA GLN A 47 -19.86 -1.68 2.18
C GLN A 47 -19.63 -3.06 2.81
N LEU A 48 -20.66 -3.68 3.39
CA LEU A 48 -20.60 -5.08 3.87
C LEU A 48 -20.21 -6.05 2.75
N GLN A 49 -20.54 -5.72 1.50
CA GLN A 49 -20.29 -6.55 0.32
C GLN A 49 -18.83 -6.49 -0.17
N TYR A 50 -18.05 -5.52 0.31
CA TYR A 50 -16.70 -5.21 -0.22
C TYR A 50 -15.60 -5.29 0.85
N SER A 51 -15.92 -4.93 2.10
CA SER A 51 -14.98 -4.80 3.22
C SER A 51 -13.98 -5.95 3.38
N HIS A 52 -14.39 -7.19 3.13
CA HIS A 52 -13.52 -8.36 3.30
C HIS A 52 -12.44 -8.48 2.21
N LEU A 53 -12.77 -8.18 0.95
CA LEU A 53 -11.79 -8.14 -0.14
C LEU A 53 -10.86 -6.93 0.01
N GLU A 54 -11.43 -5.79 0.42
CA GLU A 54 -10.67 -4.60 0.81
C GLU A 54 -9.61 -4.92 1.87
N ALA A 55 -10.01 -5.58 2.97
CA ALA A 55 -9.11 -5.94 4.06
C ALA A 55 -7.96 -6.84 3.57
N LEU A 56 -8.29 -7.89 2.80
CA LEU A 56 -7.31 -8.80 2.21
C LEU A 56 -6.32 -8.05 1.32
N ALA A 57 -6.83 -7.40 0.27
CA ALA A 57 -6.01 -6.79 -0.76
C ALA A 57 -5.07 -5.71 -0.21
N ARG A 58 -5.59 -4.85 0.68
CA ARG A 58 -4.83 -3.74 1.26
C ARG A 58 -3.80 -4.18 2.28
N THR A 59 -4.08 -5.26 3.02
CA THR A 59 -3.07 -5.89 3.89
C THR A 59 -1.91 -6.43 3.07
N LEU A 60 -2.22 -7.21 2.03
CA LEU A 60 -1.19 -7.84 1.20
C LEU A 60 -0.34 -6.81 0.46
N VAL A 61 -0.91 -5.67 0.05
CA VAL A 61 -0.16 -4.62 -0.66
C VAL A 61 1.04 -4.10 0.13
N GLY A 62 0.91 -3.98 1.44
CA GLY A 62 1.99 -3.53 2.33
C GLY A 62 2.93 -4.66 2.78
N MET A 63 2.36 -5.86 2.94
CA MET A 63 3.07 -7.03 3.47
C MET A 63 3.86 -7.81 2.41
N ALA A 64 3.50 -7.64 1.13
CA ALA A 64 4.07 -8.38 0.01
C ALA A 64 5.62 -8.35 -0.05
N PRO A 65 6.30 -7.18 0.02
CA PRO A 65 7.76 -7.16 -0.06
C PRO A 65 8.46 -7.94 1.05
N TRP A 66 7.89 -7.95 2.27
CA TRP A 66 8.41 -8.74 3.38
C TRP A 66 8.20 -10.24 3.16
N LEU A 67 7.06 -10.64 2.60
CA LEU A 67 6.77 -12.03 2.28
C LEU A 67 7.62 -12.59 1.13
N GLU A 68 8.05 -11.74 0.20
CA GLU A 68 8.81 -12.16 -0.98
C GLU A 68 10.25 -12.54 -0.66
N ASN A 69 10.91 -11.77 0.23
CA ASN A 69 12.34 -11.86 0.48
C ASN A 69 12.64 -12.67 1.75
N PRO A 70 13.52 -13.69 1.71
CA PRO A 70 13.97 -14.39 2.92
C PRO A 70 14.57 -13.44 3.95
N ALA A 71 14.21 -13.63 5.22
CA ALA A 71 14.77 -12.83 6.31
C ALA A 71 16.15 -13.37 6.73
N GLN A 72 17.04 -12.46 7.11
CA GLN A 72 18.39 -12.79 7.60
C GLN A 72 18.36 -13.32 9.04
N ASP A 73 17.41 -12.86 9.85
CA ASP A 73 17.18 -13.35 11.21
C ASP A 73 16.31 -14.63 11.18
N ALA A 74 16.70 -15.62 11.97
CA ALA A 74 16.07 -16.94 11.96
C ALA A 74 14.64 -16.92 12.54
N GLU A 75 14.35 -16.08 13.53
CA GLU A 75 13.01 -15.98 14.12
C GLU A 75 12.08 -15.17 13.19
N GLU A 76 12.58 -14.10 12.59
CA GLU A 76 11.86 -13.37 11.54
C GLU A 76 11.55 -14.27 10.33
N GLU A 77 12.48 -15.13 9.92
CA GLU A 77 12.26 -16.05 8.79
C GLU A 77 11.19 -17.09 9.11
N LYS A 78 11.16 -17.63 10.34
CA LYS A 78 10.06 -18.50 10.79
C LYS A 78 8.71 -17.80 10.71
N LEU A 79 8.64 -16.55 11.13
CA LEU A 79 7.42 -15.74 11.01
C LEU A 79 7.04 -15.56 9.54
N ARG A 80 8.00 -15.17 8.68
CA ARG A 80 7.75 -14.96 7.25
C ARG A 80 7.22 -16.20 6.55
N VAL A 81 7.82 -17.37 6.80
CA VAL A 81 7.35 -18.64 6.26
C VAL A 81 5.93 -18.95 6.75
N HIS A 82 5.69 -18.83 8.06
CA HIS A 82 4.38 -19.08 8.66
C HIS A 82 3.27 -18.18 8.07
N TYR A 83 3.51 -16.87 8.00
CA TYR A 83 2.53 -15.95 7.41
C TYR A 83 2.38 -16.15 5.90
N GLY A 84 3.43 -16.55 5.20
CA GLY A 84 3.32 -16.94 3.80
C GLY A 84 2.36 -18.12 3.60
N GLU A 85 2.39 -19.12 4.47
CA GLU A 85 1.44 -20.25 4.44
C GLU A 85 0.01 -19.79 4.73
N LEU A 86 -0.19 -18.96 5.77
CA LEU A 86 -1.51 -18.42 6.09
C LEU A 86 -2.08 -17.58 4.95
N VAL A 87 -1.26 -16.74 4.32
CA VAL A 87 -1.70 -15.91 3.18
C VAL A 87 -2.10 -16.78 1.99
N ARG A 88 -1.34 -17.83 1.66
CA ARG A 88 -1.72 -18.76 0.57
C ARG A 88 -3.02 -19.51 0.88
N ALA A 89 -3.20 -19.96 2.12
CA ALA A 89 -4.47 -20.55 2.57
C ALA A 89 -5.62 -19.54 2.53
N GLY A 90 -5.35 -18.27 2.86
CA GLY A 90 -6.33 -17.19 2.78
C GLY A 90 -6.72 -16.84 1.34
N LEU A 91 -5.76 -16.85 0.40
CA LEU A 91 -6.05 -16.67 -1.04
C LEU A 91 -6.90 -17.81 -1.59
N ASP A 92 -6.66 -19.03 -1.14
CA ASP A 92 -7.54 -20.16 -1.45
C ASP A 92 -8.96 -19.91 -0.91
N ALA A 93 -9.08 -19.63 0.39
CA ALA A 93 -10.36 -19.33 1.04
C ALA A 93 -11.12 -18.18 0.36
N ALA A 94 -10.41 -17.15 -0.09
CA ALA A 94 -11.00 -15.96 -0.70
C ALA A 94 -11.51 -16.21 -2.12
N THR A 95 -10.96 -17.19 -2.85
CA THR A 95 -11.21 -17.37 -4.28
C THR A 95 -11.91 -18.70 -4.61
N ASP A 96 -12.03 -19.61 -3.63
CA ASP A 96 -12.79 -20.85 -3.73
C ASP A 96 -14.31 -20.60 -3.62
N PRO A 97 -15.12 -20.87 -4.67
CA PRO A 97 -16.57 -20.63 -4.66
C PRO A 97 -17.35 -21.36 -3.57
N GLU A 98 -16.82 -22.48 -3.05
CA GLU A 98 -17.44 -23.26 -1.98
C GLU A 98 -17.04 -22.78 -0.58
N SER A 99 -16.14 -21.80 -0.50
CA SER A 99 -15.69 -21.22 0.77
C SER A 99 -16.78 -20.34 1.38
N PRO A 100 -17.01 -20.41 2.70
CA PRO A 100 -17.85 -19.40 3.37
C PRO A 100 -17.26 -17.99 3.25
N ASP A 101 -15.94 -17.89 3.03
CA ASP A 101 -15.18 -16.66 2.78
C ASP A 101 -14.89 -16.42 1.30
N PHE A 102 -15.67 -17.01 0.37
CA PHE A 102 -15.58 -16.61 -1.03
C PHE A 102 -15.88 -15.12 -1.16
N LEU A 103 -14.88 -14.34 -1.60
CA LEU A 103 -14.95 -12.88 -1.60
C LEU A 103 -15.54 -12.34 -2.92
N ASN A 104 -16.09 -11.13 -2.85
CA ASN A 104 -16.79 -10.53 -3.97
C ASN A 104 -15.83 -9.91 -4.99
N PHE A 105 -15.60 -10.61 -6.11
CA PHE A 105 -14.87 -10.07 -7.28
C PHE A 105 -15.79 -9.60 -8.42
N SER A 106 -17.11 -9.77 -8.32
CA SER A 106 -18.03 -9.73 -9.48
C SER A 106 -19.26 -8.80 -9.34
N HIS A 107 -19.66 -8.46 -8.12
CA HIS A 107 -20.83 -7.62 -7.87
C HIS A 107 -20.43 -6.19 -7.46
N GLY A 108 -21.14 -5.19 -7.98
CA GLY A 108 -20.85 -3.78 -7.72
C GLY A 108 -19.60 -3.24 -8.43
N GLN A 109 -19.29 -1.98 -8.17
CA GLN A 109 -18.15 -1.29 -8.79
C GLN A 109 -16.84 -1.47 -8.01
N GLN A 110 -16.91 -1.55 -6.68
CA GLN A 110 -15.74 -1.62 -5.78
C GLN A 110 -14.73 -2.74 -6.10
N PRO A 111 -15.12 -3.95 -6.58
CA PRO A 111 -14.15 -4.99 -6.87
C PRO A 111 -13.08 -4.62 -7.91
N ILE A 112 -13.30 -3.64 -8.79
CA ILE A 112 -12.23 -3.16 -9.69
C ILE A 112 -11.05 -2.58 -8.90
N VAL A 113 -11.34 -1.90 -7.78
CA VAL A 113 -10.37 -1.25 -6.90
C VAL A 113 -9.63 -2.31 -6.09
N ASP A 114 -10.37 -3.17 -5.40
CA ASP A 114 -9.77 -4.09 -4.43
C ASP A 114 -8.96 -5.17 -5.13
N THR A 115 -9.44 -5.64 -6.29
CA THR A 115 -8.69 -6.58 -7.12
C THR A 115 -7.40 -5.96 -7.64
N ALA A 116 -7.37 -4.65 -7.91
CA ALA A 116 -6.16 -3.96 -8.32
C ALA A 116 -5.12 -3.87 -7.21
N PHE A 117 -5.52 -3.66 -5.95
CA PHE A 117 -4.59 -3.76 -4.82
C PHE A 117 -4.09 -5.20 -4.63
N LEU A 118 -4.94 -6.21 -4.83
CA LEU A 118 -4.48 -7.61 -4.80
C LEU A 118 -3.48 -7.90 -5.93
N ALA A 119 -3.77 -7.43 -7.14
CA ALA A 119 -2.86 -7.50 -8.30
C ALA A 119 -1.52 -6.79 -8.01
N ASN A 120 -1.57 -5.60 -7.40
CA ASN A 120 -0.38 -4.86 -7.00
C ASN A 120 0.46 -5.64 -5.98
N ALA A 121 -0.16 -6.28 -4.99
CA ALA A 121 0.54 -7.12 -4.03
C ALA A 121 1.25 -8.29 -4.72
N ILE A 122 0.60 -8.93 -5.70
CA ILE A 122 1.19 -10.05 -6.44
C ILE A 122 2.37 -9.60 -7.30
N LEU A 123 2.29 -8.44 -7.96
CA LEU A 123 3.44 -7.88 -8.69
C LEU A 123 4.63 -7.60 -7.76
N ARG A 124 4.38 -7.20 -6.51
CA ARG A 124 5.43 -6.98 -5.50
C ARG A 124 6.02 -8.27 -4.91
N ALA A 125 5.27 -9.37 -4.96
CA ALA A 125 5.68 -10.66 -4.38
C ALA A 125 5.25 -11.86 -5.23
N PRO A 126 5.73 -11.96 -6.49
CA PRO A 126 5.25 -12.97 -7.43
C PRO A 126 5.63 -14.39 -7.00
N ASN A 127 6.78 -14.60 -6.34
CA ASN A 127 7.14 -15.94 -5.89
C ASN A 127 6.21 -16.43 -4.79
N THR A 128 5.95 -15.59 -3.79
CA THR A 128 5.13 -15.99 -2.64
C THR A 128 3.63 -15.99 -2.94
N LEU A 129 3.14 -15.00 -3.70
CA LEU A 129 1.70 -14.77 -3.92
C LEU A 129 1.18 -15.32 -5.26
N TRP A 130 2.05 -15.78 -6.16
CA TRP A 130 1.64 -16.43 -7.40
C TRP A 130 2.32 -17.77 -7.62
N HIS A 131 3.64 -17.82 -7.78
CA HIS A 131 4.33 -19.05 -8.22
C HIS A 131 4.15 -20.23 -7.26
N ARG A 132 4.11 -19.98 -5.94
CA ARG A 132 3.89 -21.00 -4.90
C ARG A 132 2.42 -21.41 -4.70
N LEU A 133 1.47 -20.82 -5.42
CA LEU A 133 0.07 -21.23 -5.34
C LEU A 133 -0.17 -22.53 -6.12
N ASP A 134 -1.07 -23.36 -5.59
CA ASP A 134 -1.61 -24.52 -6.29
C ASP A 134 -2.35 -24.09 -7.57
N SER A 135 -2.34 -24.94 -8.59
CA SER A 135 -2.95 -24.66 -9.89
C SER A 135 -4.44 -24.28 -9.79
N ARG A 136 -5.18 -24.88 -8.85
CA ARG A 136 -6.59 -24.53 -8.60
C ARG A 136 -6.74 -23.08 -8.12
N VAL A 137 -5.93 -22.67 -7.14
CA VAL A 137 -5.97 -21.31 -6.59
C VAL A 137 -5.53 -20.30 -7.64
N LYS A 138 -4.50 -20.63 -8.43
CA LYS A 138 -4.08 -19.82 -9.59
C LYS A 138 -5.23 -19.57 -10.57
N GLY A 139 -5.93 -20.64 -10.97
CA GLY A 139 -7.08 -20.54 -11.88
C GLY A 139 -8.23 -19.70 -11.30
N ASN A 140 -8.53 -19.86 -10.00
CA ASN A 140 -9.55 -19.07 -9.33
C ASN A 140 -9.18 -17.58 -9.29
N LEU A 141 -7.92 -17.26 -8.98
CA LEU A 141 -7.43 -15.89 -8.92
C LEU A 141 -7.46 -15.20 -10.29
N VAL A 142 -7.04 -15.89 -11.36
CA VAL A 142 -7.15 -15.39 -12.73
C VAL A 142 -8.61 -15.14 -13.12
N LYS A 143 -9.52 -16.07 -12.78
CA LYS A 143 -10.95 -15.90 -13.03
C LYS A 143 -11.52 -14.69 -12.27
N ALA A 144 -11.13 -14.52 -11.02
CA ALA A 144 -11.50 -13.39 -10.18
C ALA A 144 -11.02 -12.05 -10.77
N MET A 145 -9.76 -11.98 -11.21
CA MET A 145 -9.19 -10.79 -11.85
C MET A 145 -9.90 -10.45 -13.16
N LYS A 146 -10.10 -11.43 -14.06
CA LYS A 146 -10.79 -11.22 -15.34
C LYS A 146 -12.26 -10.84 -15.15
N ALA A 147 -12.90 -11.27 -14.05
CA ALA A 147 -14.28 -10.89 -13.76
C ALA A 147 -14.46 -9.37 -13.61
N THR A 148 -13.41 -8.63 -13.24
CA THR A 148 -13.48 -7.17 -13.09
C THR A 148 -13.60 -6.41 -14.41
N ARG A 149 -13.28 -7.04 -15.56
CA ARG A 149 -13.30 -6.41 -16.90
C ARG A 149 -14.66 -5.81 -17.28
N THR A 150 -15.75 -6.32 -16.68
CA THR A 150 -17.12 -5.82 -16.88
C THR A 150 -17.39 -4.45 -16.24
N ARG A 151 -16.49 -3.95 -15.39
CA ARG A 151 -16.62 -2.61 -14.78
C ARG A 151 -15.93 -1.58 -15.66
N LYS A 152 -16.66 -0.51 -15.94
CA LYS A 152 -16.09 0.69 -16.53
C LYS A 152 -15.44 1.52 -15.42
N PRO A 153 -14.11 1.71 -15.42
CA PRO A 153 -13.47 2.58 -14.43
C PRO A 153 -13.97 4.02 -14.56
N ALA A 154 -14.06 4.72 -13.43
CA ALA A 154 -14.25 6.17 -13.44
C ALA A 154 -13.05 6.84 -14.13
N PHE A 155 -13.27 8.03 -14.69
CA PHE A 155 -12.25 8.75 -15.44
C PHE A 155 -11.33 9.57 -14.52
N ASN A 156 -10.58 8.85 -13.69
CA ASN A 156 -9.66 9.36 -12.67
C ASN A 156 -8.64 8.26 -12.31
N ASN A 157 -8.13 8.21 -11.08
CA ASN A 157 -7.24 7.14 -10.60
C ASN A 157 -7.77 5.71 -10.84
N TRP A 158 -9.09 5.53 -11.04
CA TRP A 158 -9.67 4.22 -11.35
C TRP A 158 -9.15 3.60 -12.64
N LEU A 159 -8.61 4.40 -13.57
CA LEU A 159 -7.93 3.87 -14.75
C LEU A 159 -6.71 3.03 -14.35
N LEU A 160 -5.98 3.41 -13.29
CA LEU A 160 -4.84 2.65 -12.79
C LEU A 160 -5.25 1.33 -12.17
N PHE A 161 -6.44 1.23 -11.57
CA PHE A 161 -6.91 -0.05 -11.05
C PHE A 161 -7.13 -1.09 -12.16
N ALA A 162 -7.73 -0.66 -13.27
CA ALA A 162 -7.86 -1.51 -14.45
C ALA A 162 -6.48 -1.90 -15.01
N ALA A 163 -5.58 -0.91 -15.18
CA ALA A 163 -4.25 -1.15 -15.71
C ALA A 163 -3.39 -2.06 -14.81
N MET A 164 -3.45 -1.90 -13.50
CA MET A 164 -2.73 -2.73 -12.52
C MET A 164 -3.17 -4.19 -12.60
N THR A 165 -4.49 -4.42 -12.69
CA THR A 165 -5.05 -5.77 -12.84
C THR A 165 -4.60 -6.43 -14.14
N GLU A 166 -4.65 -5.71 -15.26
CA GLU A 166 -4.20 -6.23 -16.56
C GLU A 166 -2.68 -6.45 -16.59
N THR A 167 -1.89 -5.58 -15.96
CA THR A 167 -0.44 -5.77 -15.83
C THR A 167 -0.11 -7.05 -15.07
N ALA A 168 -0.79 -7.31 -13.95
CA ALA A 168 -0.63 -8.57 -13.21
C ALA A 168 -1.02 -9.79 -14.05
N LEU A 169 -2.14 -9.75 -14.79
CA LEU A 169 -2.52 -10.82 -15.71
C LEU A 169 -1.42 -11.08 -16.75
N GLY A 170 -0.81 -10.03 -17.33
CA GLY A 170 0.31 -10.16 -18.26
C GLY A 170 1.52 -10.86 -17.64
N VAL A 171 1.92 -10.47 -16.43
CA VAL A 171 3.03 -11.08 -15.68
C VAL A 171 2.73 -12.55 -15.30
N MET A 172 1.46 -12.87 -15.04
CA MET A 172 1.01 -14.24 -14.77
C MET A 172 1.01 -15.15 -16.01
N GLY A 173 1.26 -14.59 -17.20
CA GLY A 173 1.21 -15.32 -18.48
C GLY A 173 -0.20 -15.46 -19.06
N GLU A 174 -1.16 -14.68 -18.57
CA GLU A 174 -2.54 -14.67 -19.02
C GLU A 174 -2.78 -13.66 -20.15
N ASP A 175 -3.87 -13.85 -20.88
CA ASP A 175 -4.39 -12.82 -21.78
C ASP A 175 -4.68 -11.53 -21.00
N TRP A 176 -4.13 -10.41 -21.47
CA TRP A 176 -4.25 -9.10 -20.84
C TRP A 176 -4.53 -8.00 -21.86
N ASP A 177 -5.29 -7.00 -21.41
CA ASP A 177 -5.74 -5.88 -22.23
C ASP A 177 -4.73 -4.72 -22.15
N LYS A 178 -3.77 -4.73 -23.08
CA LYS A 178 -2.76 -3.67 -23.24
C LYS A 178 -3.35 -2.28 -23.46
N MET A 179 -4.56 -2.18 -24.04
CA MET A 179 -5.20 -0.88 -24.28
C MET A 179 -5.55 -0.22 -22.95
N ARG A 180 -6.06 -0.98 -21.96
CA ARG A 180 -6.35 -0.43 -20.63
C ARG A 180 -5.10 0.13 -19.96
N VAL A 181 -3.97 -0.53 -20.13
CA VAL A 181 -2.67 -0.09 -19.61
C VAL A 181 -2.21 1.17 -20.34
N ASP A 182 -2.18 1.15 -21.67
CA ASP A 182 -1.79 2.31 -22.50
C ASP A 182 -2.64 3.54 -22.18
N PHE A 183 -3.96 3.37 -22.11
CA PHE A 183 -4.89 4.45 -21.82
C PHE A 183 -4.66 5.03 -20.42
N ALA A 184 -4.47 4.19 -19.39
CA ALA A 184 -4.20 4.69 -18.05
C ALA A 184 -2.89 5.49 -18.00
N LEU A 185 -1.80 4.99 -18.60
CA LEU A 185 -0.51 5.68 -18.65
C LEU A 185 -0.60 7.01 -19.38
N LYS A 186 -1.18 7.03 -20.60
CA LYS A 186 -1.34 8.25 -21.41
C LYS A 186 -2.23 9.29 -20.75
N GLN A 187 -3.31 8.86 -20.08
CA GLN A 187 -4.17 9.81 -19.35
C GLN A 187 -3.46 10.42 -18.14
N HIS A 188 -2.67 9.65 -17.39
CA HIS A 188 -1.91 10.21 -16.28
C HIS A 188 -0.77 11.13 -16.75
N GLU A 189 -0.18 10.87 -17.92
CA GLU A 189 0.75 11.81 -18.55
C GLU A 189 0.07 13.17 -18.82
N GLN A 190 -1.17 13.16 -19.32
CA GLN A 190 -1.96 14.39 -19.54
C GLN A 190 -2.41 15.07 -18.24
N TRP A 191 -2.55 14.31 -17.15
CA TRP A 191 -2.97 14.80 -15.84
C TRP A 191 -1.79 15.18 -14.94
N TYR A 192 -0.56 15.13 -15.46
CA TYR A 192 0.60 15.64 -14.72
C TYR A 192 0.51 17.17 -14.59
N LEU A 193 0.54 17.67 -13.35
CA LEU A 193 0.36 19.08 -13.03
C LEU A 193 1.69 19.82 -12.84
N GLY A 194 2.77 19.09 -12.57
CA GLY A 194 4.08 19.66 -12.23
C GLY A 194 4.55 19.26 -10.84
N ASP A 195 5.85 19.38 -10.63
CA ASP A 195 6.54 19.11 -9.36
C ASP A 195 6.17 17.77 -8.67
N GLY A 196 6.02 16.71 -9.46
CA GLY A 196 5.65 15.38 -8.95
C GLY A 196 4.16 15.22 -8.60
N MET A 197 3.30 16.19 -8.90
CA MET A 197 1.85 16.09 -8.69
C MET A 197 1.12 15.64 -9.94
N TYR A 198 0.22 14.66 -9.76
CA TYR A 198 -0.82 14.33 -10.71
C TYR A 198 -2.19 14.80 -10.21
N GLY A 199 -3.07 15.16 -11.14
CA GLY A 199 -4.49 15.25 -10.87
C GLY A 199 -5.11 13.88 -10.59
N ASP A 200 -6.26 13.87 -9.93
CA ASP A 200 -7.09 12.67 -9.84
C ASP A 200 -8.17 12.73 -10.94
N GLY A 201 -7.73 12.49 -12.17
CA GLY A 201 -8.42 12.94 -13.38
C GLY A 201 -7.94 14.33 -13.79
N VAL A 202 -8.79 15.08 -14.49
CA VAL A 202 -8.45 16.41 -15.03
C VAL A 202 -8.22 17.49 -13.95
N HIS A 203 -8.59 17.22 -12.70
CA HIS A 203 -8.53 18.19 -11.62
C HIS A 203 -7.57 17.75 -10.52
N TYR A 204 -6.86 18.73 -9.97
CA TYR A 204 -6.09 18.56 -8.74
C TYR A 204 -7.01 18.32 -7.56
N HIS A 205 -6.66 17.34 -6.73
CA HIS A 205 -7.29 17.10 -5.43
C HIS A 205 -6.21 17.17 -4.36
N ALA A 206 -6.38 18.07 -3.38
CA ALA A 206 -5.47 18.24 -2.25
C ALA A 206 -5.71 17.13 -1.21
N ASP A 207 -5.45 15.89 -1.61
CA ASP A 207 -5.53 14.68 -0.81
C ASP A 207 -4.28 13.81 -1.02
N TYR A 208 -4.27 12.63 -0.41
CA TYR A 208 -3.13 11.71 -0.46
C TYR A 208 -3.26 10.64 -1.55
N TYR A 209 -4.15 10.76 -2.54
CA TYR A 209 -4.30 9.74 -3.61
C TYR A 209 -3.08 9.64 -4.52
N ASN A 210 -2.27 10.70 -4.63
CA ASN A 210 -0.95 10.61 -5.23
C ASN A 210 -0.10 9.53 -4.52
N SER A 211 -0.23 9.38 -3.20
CA SER A 211 0.48 8.36 -2.42
C SER A 211 -0.27 7.04 -2.30
N PHE A 212 -1.58 7.08 -2.07
CA PHE A 212 -2.36 5.86 -1.90
C PHE A 212 -2.44 5.02 -3.17
N VAL A 213 -2.41 5.66 -4.35
CA VAL A 213 -2.70 5.02 -5.63
C VAL A 213 -1.74 5.48 -6.73
N ILE A 214 -1.78 6.77 -7.09
CA ILE A 214 -1.31 7.21 -8.41
C ILE A 214 0.18 6.95 -8.64
N GLN A 215 1.04 7.50 -7.77
CA GLN A 215 2.49 7.35 -7.90
C GLN A 215 2.94 5.88 -7.80
N PRO A 216 2.60 5.13 -6.73
CA PRO A 216 3.07 3.75 -6.61
C PRO A 216 2.52 2.84 -7.72
N MET A 217 1.26 3.00 -8.15
CA MET A 217 0.74 2.18 -9.24
C MET A 217 1.34 2.55 -10.60
N LEU A 218 1.59 3.84 -10.89
CA LEU A 218 2.29 4.23 -12.12
C LEU A 218 3.70 3.63 -12.18
N VAL A 219 4.46 3.73 -11.08
CA VAL A 219 5.80 3.12 -10.96
C VAL A 219 5.71 1.60 -11.13
N ASP A 220 4.85 0.92 -10.37
CA ASP A 220 4.73 -0.53 -10.44
C ASP A 220 4.28 -1.02 -11.83
N ILE A 221 3.33 -0.33 -12.49
CA ILE A 221 2.90 -0.68 -13.84
C ILE A 221 4.06 -0.50 -14.83
N ILE A 222 4.70 0.68 -14.87
CA ILE A 222 5.69 0.98 -15.89
C ILE A 222 6.92 0.08 -15.79
N GLU A 223 7.33 -0.31 -14.59
CA GLU A 223 8.45 -1.24 -14.39
C GLU A 223 8.20 -2.62 -14.99
N HIS A 224 6.95 -3.08 -15.01
CA HIS A 224 6.60 -4.37 -15.60
C HIS A 224 6.35 -4.29 -17.10
N VAL A 225 5.87 -3.15 -17.61
CA VAL A 225 5.41 -3.06 -19.00
C VAL A 225 6.39 -2.35 -19.95
N HIS A 226 7.33 -1.53 -19.46
CA HIS A 226 8.19 -0.70 -20.32
C HIS A 226 8.97 -1.48 -21.40
N GLY A 227 9.28 -2.77 -21.17
CA GLY A 227 9.97 -3.61 -22.14
C GLY A 227 9.10 -4.11 -23.30
N HIS A 228 7.78 -3.87 -23.27
CA HIS A 228 6.83 -4.36 -24.27
C HIS A 228 6.56 -3.38 -25.42
N ASP A 229 6.81 -2.08 -25.23
CA ASP A 229 6.50 -1.03 -26.21
C ASP A 229 7.44 0.17 -26.05
N VAL A 230 7.83 0.80 -27.16
CA VAL A 230 8.75 1.95 -27.16
C VAL A 230 8.14 3.19 -26.52
N ASP A 231 6.83 3.40 -26.64
CA ASP A 231 6.14 4.53 -26.02
C ASP A 231 6.17 4.38 -24.49
N TRP A 232 5.96 3.16 -23.99
CA TRP A 232 6.03 2.87 -22.56
C TRP A 232 7.45 2.98 -22.02
N ALA A 233 8.46 2.52 -22.79
CA ALA A 233 9.86 2.74 -22.45
C ALA A 233 10.19 4.23 -22.26
N GLY A 234 9.66 5.10 -23.13
CA GLY A 234 9.84 6.55 -23.05
C GLY A 234 9.18 7.23 -21.85
N MET A 235 8.20 6.59 -21.19
CA MET A 235 7.49 7.15 -20.03
C MET A 235 8.20 6.86 -18.69
N ARG A 236 9.00 5.78 -18.62
CA ARG A 236 9.56 5.25 -17.36
C ARG A 236 10.35 6.28 -16.57
N GLU A 237 11.27 6.98 -17.21
CA GLU A 237 12.15 7.96 -16.55
C GLU A 237 11.34 9.10 -15.92
N ASN A 238 10.42 9.69 -16.68
CA ASN A 238 9.57 10.77 -16.19
C ASN A 238 8.66 10.33 -15.04
N ILE A 239 8.06 9.14 -15.12
CA ILE A 239 7.25 8.58 -14.03
C ILE A 239 8.09 8.45 -12.76
N LEU A 240 9.31 7.92 -12.89
CA LEU A 240 10.20 7.72 -11.74
C LEU A 240 10.65 9.05 -11.12
N ILE A 241 11.14 10.00 -11.91
CA ILE A 241 11.56 11.33 -11.43
C ILE A 241 10.41 12.04 -10.69
N ARG A 242 9.18 11.93 -11.20
CA ARG A 242 7.98 12.50 -10.56
C ARG A 242 7.66 11.81 -9.24
N ALA A 243 7.78 10.49 -9.16
CA ALA A 243 7.56 9.74 -7.92
C ALA A 243 8.62 10.06 -6.86
N GLN A 244 9.89 10.21 -7.26
CA GLN A 244 10.99 10.63 -6.40
C GLN A 244 10.75 12.03 -5.83
N ARG A 245 10.34 12.98 -6.68
CA ARG A 245 9.99 14.33 -6.21
C ARG A 245 8.85 14.28 -5.22
N TYR A 246 7.79 13.53 -5.49
CA TYR A 246 6.68 13.41 -4.55
C TYR A 246 7.11 12.80 -3.22
N ALA A 247 7.99 11.79 -3.24
CA ALA A 247 8.55 11.22 -2.01
C ALA A 247 9.31 12.28 -1.18
N ALA A 248 10.08 13.17 -1.80
CA ALA A 248 10.72 14.30 -1.10
C ALA A 248 9.68 15.24 -0.45
N LEU A 249 8.60 15.56 -1.18
CA LEU A 249 7.51 16.39 -0.65
C LEU A 249 6.80 15.71 0.54
N GLN A 250 6.57 14.40 0.45
CA GLN A 250 6.00 13.62 1.54
C GLN A 250 6.89 13.65 2.79
N GLU A 251 8.19 13.40 2.63
CA GLU A 251 9.15 13.43 3.74
C GLU A 251 9.17 14.79 4.43
N ARG A 252 9.18 15.87 3.63
CA ARG A 252 9.14 17.26 4.12
C ARG A 252 7.84 17.58 4.84
N SER A 253 6.72 16.98 4.46
CA SER A 253 5.41 17.24 5.04
C SER A 253 5.22 16.66 6.46
N ILE A 254 6.08 15.74 6.88
CA ILE A 254 6.03 15.13 8.21
C ILE A 254 6.51 16.16 9.24
N SER A 255 5.63 16.57 10.14
CA SER A 255 5.96 17.50 11.22
C SER A 255 7.01 16.89 12.17
N PRO A 256 7.74 17.70 12.96
CA PRO A 256 8.64 17.20 13.99
C PRO A 256 8.00 16.23 14.99
N GLU A 257 6.69 16.31 15.19
CA GLU A 257 5.88 15.50 16.12
C GLU A 257 5.38 14.18 15.49
N GLY A 258 5.77 13.85 14.26
CA GLY A 258 5.27 12.66 13.56
C GLY A 258 3.80 12.79 13.16
N THR A 259 3.34 14.01 12.88
CA THR A 259 2.00 14.28 12.32
C THR A 259 2.14 14.80 10.88
N PHE A 260 1.02 14.89 10.17
CA PHE A 260 0.96 15.43 8.81
C PHE A 260 -0.36 16.16 8.59
N PRO A 261 -0.47 17.02 7.56
CA PRO A 261 -1.69 17.79 7.31
C PRO A 261 -2.94 16.91 7.19
N VAL A 262 -3.98 17.23 7.97
CA VAL A 262 -5.27 16.52 7.97
C VAL A 262 -6.13 17.09 6.84
N THR A 263 -5.73 16.82 5.60
CA THR A 263 -6.33 17.41 4.40
C THR A 263 -6.82 16.34 3.43
N GLY A 264 -7.96 16.62 2.79
CA GLY A 264 -8.53 15.77 1.77
C GLY A 264 -9.29 14.56 2.34
N ARG A 265 -9.58 13.61 1.45
CA ARG A 265 -10.39 12.42 1.73
C ARG A 265 -9.53 11.21 2.10
N SER A 266 -10.18 10.21 2.70
CA SER A 266 -9.62 8.90 3.05
C SER A 266 -8.49 8.92 4.08
N LEU A 267 -8.52 9.91 4.98
CA LEU A 267 -7.56 10.00 6.09
C LEU A 267 -7.66 8.82 7.07
N ALA A 268 -8.76 8.07 7.04
CA ALA A 268 -8.92 6.81 7.77
C ALA A 268 -7.90 5.71 7.38
N TYR A 269 -7.19 5.87 6.25
CA TYR A 269 -6.05 5.03 5.86
C TYR A 269 -4.78 5.31 6.66
N ARG A 270 -4.79 6.31 7.54
CA ARG A 270 -3.70 6.65 8.48
C ARG A 270 -2.37 6.87 7.76
N PHE A 271 -1.31 6.22 8.23
CA PHE A 271 0.03 6.28 7.66
C PHE A 271 0.17 5.58 6.30
N GLY A 272 -0.90 4.95 5.77
CA GLY A 272 -0.95 4.57 4.35
C GLY A 272 -0.75 5.78 3.43
N ALA A 273 -0.96 7.00 3.94
CA ALA A 273 -0.70 8.27 3.24
C ALA A 273 0.77 8.43 2.81
N PHE A 274 1.67 7.59 3.32
CA PHE A 274 3.10 7.59 3.00
C PHE A 274 3.56 6.41 2.15
N GLN A 275 2.63 5.70 1.48
CA GLN A 275 3.00 4.59 0.62
C GLN A 275 4.03 5.00 -0.45
N SER A 276 3.90 6.17 -1.10
CA SER A 276 4.88 6.58 -2.13
C SER A 276 6.28 6.78 -1.56
N LEU A 277 6.42 7.42 -0.40
CA LEU A 277 7.71 7.57 0.27
C LEU A 277 8.30 6.21 0.67
N ALA A 278 7.48 5.35 1.27
CA ALA A 278 7.86 4.00 1.65
C ALA A 278 8.27 3.14 0.42
N HIS A 279 7.58 3.33 -0.70
CA HIS A 279 7.84 2.61 -1.95
C HIS A 279 9.16 3.03 -2.59
N ILE A 280 9.44 4.33 -2.69
CA ILE A 280 10.71 4.83 -3.24
C ILE A 280 11.89 4.45 -2.32
N ALA A 281 11.69 4.41 -1.01
CA ALA A 281 12.68 3.88 -0.06
C ALA A 281 12.98 2.39 -0.30
N LEU A 282 11.95 1.54 -0.43
CA LEU A 282 12.12 0.12 -0.77
C LEU A 282 12.92 -0.06 -2.07
N ARG A 283 12.70 0.80 -3.05
CA ARG A 283 13.37 0.74 -4.36
C ARG A 283 14.81 1.28 -4.34
N ARG A 284 15.27 1.85 -3.22
CA ARG A 284 16.57 2.56 -3.10
C ARG A 284 16.72 3.70 -4.12
N GLU A 285 15.61 4.35 -4.43
CA GLU A 285 15.52 5.41 -5.43
C GLU A 285 15.20 6.76 -4.78
N LEU A 286 15.48 6.94 -3.49
CA LEU A 286 15.26 8.23 -2.82
C LEU A 286 16.05 9.35 -3.53
N PRO A 287 15.45 10.54 -3.68
CA PRO A 287 16.10 11.66 -4.35
C PRO A 287 17.31 12.17 -3.55
N GLU A 288 18.19 12.89 -4.23
CA GLU A 288 19.35 13.53 -3.60
C GLU A 288 18.93 14.39 -2.39
N GLY A 289 19.65 14.24 -1.28
CA GLY A 289 19.38 14.96 -0.02
C GLY A 289 18.36 14.29 0.89
N VAL A 290 17.71 13.20 0.48
CA VAL A 290 16.82 12.40 1.33
C VAL A 290 17.48 11.04 1.64
N ALA A 291 18.06 10.93 2.83
CA ALA A 291 18.76 9.70 3.24
C ALA A 291 17.78 8.58 3.67
N PRO A 292 18.10 7.28 3.45
CA PRO A 292 17.26 6.17 3.90
C PRO A 292 16.94 6.20 5.41
N ALA A 293 17.93 6.42 6.27
CA ALA A 293 17.74 6.49 7.72
C ALA A 293 16.87 7.68 8.15
N GLN A 294 16.89 8.78 7.37
CA GLN A 294 16.03 9.94 7.58
C GLN A 294 14.56 9.58 7.36
N VAL A 295 14.27 8.84 6.27
CA VAL A 295 12.94 8.34 5.97
C VAL A 295 12.46 7.34 7.02
N ARG A 296 13.34 6.41 7.45
CA ARG A 296 13.03 5.49 8.55
C ARG A 296 12.61 6.26 9.81
N SER A 297 13.41 7.23 10.26
CA SER A 297 13.11 8.03 11.45
C SER A 297 11.77 8.79 11.33
N ALA A 298 11.50 9.40 10.18
CA ALA A 298 10.24 10.11 9.93
C ALA A 298 9.02 9.19 9.95
N LEU A 299 9.07 8.08 9.21
CA LEU A 299 7.96 7.12 9.14
C LEU A 299 7.75 6.40 10.47
N SER A 300 8.81 6.05 11.20
CA SER A 300 8.73 5.51 12.56
C SER A 300 7.96 6.45 13.49
N ALA A 301 8.21 7.76 13.42
CA ALA A 301 7.50 8.75 14.23
C ALA A 301 6.00 8.81 13.88
N VAL A 302 5.65 8.79 12.59
CA VAL A 302 4.25 8.79 12.14
C VAL A 302 3.52 7.52 12.56
N ILE A 303 4.14 6.35 12.35
CA ILE A 303 3.57 5.04 12.70
C ILE A 303 3.25 5.01 14.19
N ARG A 304 4.23 5.34 15.05
CA ARG A 304 4.06 5.40 16.51
C ARG A 304 2.93 6.35 16.89
N ARG A 305 2.95 7.58 16.34
CA ARG A 305 1.98 8.63 16.68
C ARG A 305 0.55 8.20 16.44
N LEU A 306 0.29 7.47 15.36
CA LEU A 306 -1.06 7.07 14.95
C LEU A 306 -1.48 5.71 15.49
N ILE A 307 -0.61 4.69 15.47
CA ILE A 307 -1.00 3.32 15.84
C ILE A 307 -1.11 3.13 17.36
N GLU A 308 -0.35 3.90 18.13
CA GLU A 308 -0.35 3.85 19.60
C GLU A 308 -1.44 4.74 20.21
N ALA A 309 -2.15 5.53 19.39
CA ALA A 309 -3.25 6.35 19.85
C ALA A 309 -4.36 5.49 20.48
N PRO A 310 -4.84 5.84 21.69
CA PRO A 310 -5.92 5.09 22.34
C PRO A 310 -7.16 4.97 21.45
N GLY A 311 -7.75 3.78 21.44
CA GLY A 311 -8.94 3.49 20.63
C GLY A 311 -8.67 3.24 19.15
N THR A 312 -7.42 3.07 18.71
CA THR A 312 -7.12 2.68 17.31
C THR A 312 -7.63 1.28 16.98
N PHE A 313 -7.57 0.38 17.96
CA PHE A 313 -8.10 -0.98 17.86
C PHE A 313 -9.32 -1.14 18.76
N ASP A 314 -10.21 -2.07 18.42
CA ASP A 314 -11.22 -2.60 19.33
C ASP A 314 -10.61 -3.64 20.31
N GLU A 315 -11.44 -4.21 21.17
CA GLU A 315 -11.03 -5.20 22.18
C GLU A 315 -10.55 -6.52 21.56
N ALA A 316 -10.99 -6.83 20.34
CA ALA A 316 -10.60 -8.04 19.59
C ALA A 316 -9.39 -7.81 18.67
N GLY A 317 -8.84 -6.58 18.63
CA GLY A 317 -7.67 -6.23 17.85
C GLY A 317 -7.94 -5.77 16.43
N TRP A 318 -9.19 -5.46 16.06
CA TRP A 318 -9.54 -4.91 14.75
C TRP A 318 -9.41 -3.39 14.72
N LEU A 319 -8.99 -2.84 13.58
CA LEU A 319 -8.91 -1.39 13.38
C LEU A 319 -10.31 -0.77 13.42
N LYS A 320 -10.42 0.40 14.06
CA LYS A 320 -11.64 1.23 14.05
C LYS A 320 -11.48 2.44 13.13
N ILE A 321 -12.56 3.00 12.60
CA ILE A 321 -12.48 4.12 11.65
C ILE A 321 -11.85 5.35 12.32
N GLY A 322 -10.79 5.92 11.73
CA GLY A 322 -10.18 7.16 12.22
C GLY A 322 -8.74 7.36 11.76
N LEU A 323 -8.20 8.56 11.96
CA LEU A 323 -6.80 8.89 11.67
C LEU A 323 -5.91 8.62 12.89
N CYS A 324 -6.33 9.10 14.07
CA CYS A 324 -5.62 8.97 15.34
C CYS A 324 -6.62 8.56 16.42
N GLY A 325 -6.68 7.26 16.75
CA GLY A 325 -7.75 6.67 17.56
C GLY A 325 -9.01 6.34 16.75
N HIS A 326 -10.18 6.41 17.41
CA HIS A 326 -11.49 6.18 16.80
C HIS A 326 -12.19 7.52 16.52
N GLN A 327 -12.39 7.82 15.24
CA GLN A 327 -12.95 9.06 14.72
C GLN A 327 -13.88 8.72 13.53
N PRO A 328 -15.06 8.14 13.79
CA PRO A 328 -15.95 7.61 12.74
C PRO A 328 -16.36 8.65 11.70
N GLU A 329 -16.37 9.94 12.07
CA GLU A 329 -16.71 11.02 11.14
C GLU A 329 -15.68 11.25 10.04
N LEU A 330 -14.42 10.82 10.23
CA LEU A 330 -13.39 10.84 9.20
C LEU A 330 -13.55 9.70 8.17
N GLY A 331 -14.48 8.76 8.38
CA GLY A 331 -14.84 7.78 7.37
C GLY A 331 -15.81 8.37 6.37
N GLU A 332 -15.42 8.42 5.09
CA GLU A 332 -16.36 8.71 4.00
C GLU A 332 -17.39 7.56 3.83
N THR A 333 -18.43 7.81 3.03
CA THR A 333 -19.51 6.81 2.81
C THR A 333 -19.05 5.50 2.16
N TYR A 334 -17.87 5.50 1.54
CA TYR A 334 -17.24 4.32 0.95
C TYR A 334 -16.20 3.66 1.88
N ILE A 335 -15.97 4.21 3.07
CA ILE A 335 -15.03 3.64 4.04
C ILE A 335 -15.75 2.60 4.90
N SER A 336 -15.07 1.48 5.09
CA SER A 336 -15.40 0.41 6.01
C SER A 336 -14.19 -0.02 6.83
N THR A 337 -14.38 -0.93 7.79
CA THR A 337 -13.26 -1.57 8.50
C THR A 337 -12.19 -2.12 7.55
N GLY A 338 -12.58 -2.73 6.43
CA GLY A 338 -11.66 -3.24 5.43
C GLY A 338 -10.77 -2.17 4.79
N SER A 339 -11.28 -0.94 4.68
CA SER A 339 -10.53 0.16 4.10
C SER A 339 -9.38 0.65 4.94
N LEU A 340 -9.46 0.46 6.25
CA LEU A 340 -8.43 0.88 7.20
C LEU A 340 -7.09 0.15 6.99
N TYR A 341 -7.13 -1.04 6.39
CA TYR A 341 -5.97 -1.88 6.14
C TYR A 341 -4.99 -1.32 5.10
N LEU A 342 -5.35 -0.26 4.36
CA LEU A 342 -4.38 0.41 3.48
C LEU A 342 -3.23 1.06 4.26
N CYS A 343 -3.39 1.25 5.57
CA CYS A 343 -2.30 1.68 6.43
C CYS A 343 -1.06 0.77 6.29
N ASN A 344 -1.23 -0.52 6.00
CA ASN A 344 -0.10 -1.45 5.83
C ASN A 344 0.86 -1.04 4.72
N ALA A 345 0.43 -0.24 3.74
CA ALA A 345 1.25 0.21 2.64
C ALA A 345 2.47 1.07 3.04
N VAL A 346 2.57 1.54 4.30
CA VAL A 346 3.80 2.17 4.81
C VAL A 346 4.93 1.16 5.05
N PHE A 347 4.61 -0.12 5.24
CA PHE A 347 5.58 -1.15 5.66
C PHE A 347 6.37 -1.77 4.50
N LEU A 348 6.23 -1.25 3.28
CA LEU A 348 6.98 -1.71 2.10
C LEU A 348 8.50 -1.88 2.36
N PRO A 349 9.20 -0.99 3.10
CA PRO A 349 10.62 -1.15 3.42
C PRO A 349 10.98 -2.41 4.21
N LEU A 350 10.03 -3.13 4.83
CA LEU A 350 10.32 -4.44 5.44
C LEU A 350 10.80 -5.48 4.42
N GLY A 351 10.59 -5.25 3.12
CA GLY A 351 11.21 -6.02 2.05
C GLY A 351 12.72 -5.75 1.86
N LEU A 352 13.28 -4.70 2.45
CA LEU A 352 14.73 -4.48 2.47
C LEU A 352 15.41 -5.45 3.43
N PRO A 353 16.62 -5.95 3.12
CA PRO A 353 17.45 -6.75 4.04
C PRO A 353 17.70 -6.03 5.36
N ALA A 354 17.90 -6.78 6.46
CA ALA A 354 18.10 -6.16 7.78
C ALA A 354 19.42 -5.37 7.88
N ASP A 355 20.41 -5.69 7.05
CA ASP A 355 21.69 -4.98 6.91
C ASP A 355 21.64 -3.77 5.96
N ASP A 356 20.49 -3.46 5.35
CA ASP A 356 20.32 -2.30 4.49
C ASP A 356 20.55 -0.97 5.23
N GLU A 357 21.08 0.05 4.54
CA GLU A 357 21.30 1.39 5.09
C GLU A 357 20.03 1.99 5.70
N PHE A 358 18.85 1.69 5.12
CA PHE A 358 17.57 2.09 5.66
C PHE A 358 17.40 1.64 7.12
N TRP A 359 17.89 0.45 7.51
CA TRP A 359 17.78 -0.10 8.86
C TRP A 359 19.01 0.17 9.74
N GLN A 360 20.21 0.06 9.17
CA GLN A 360 21.47 0.16 9.91
C GLN A 360 21.99 1.59 10.06
N GLY A 361 21.57 2.51 9.19
CA GLY A 361 21.98 3.91 9.27
C GLY A 361 21.58 4.54 10.61
N ALA A 362 22.44 5.40 11.16
CA ALA A 362 22.15 6.08 12.42
C ALA A 362 20.85 6.91 12.33
N GLU A 363 20.11 7.00 13.43
CA GLU A 363 18.92 7.85 13.51
C GLU A 363 19.24 9.27 13.02
N THR A 364 18.49 9.71 12.02
CA THR A 364 18.76 10.94 11.30
C THR A 364 17.52 11.83 11.34
N PRO A 365 17.61 13.08 11.83
CA PRO A 365 16.49 14.00 11.78
C PRO A 365 16.00 14.25 10.35
N TRP A 366 14.70 14.22 10.14
CA TRP A 366 14.08 14.54 8.85
C TRP A 366 13.98 16.04 8.59
N THR A 367 13.68 16.43 7.36
CA THR A 367 13.81 17.80 6.89
C THR A 367 13.10 18.79 7.81
N SER A 368 11.84 18.51 8.15
CA SER A 368 11.06 19.36 9.06
C SER A 368 11.65 19.39 10.47
N GLN A 369 12.12 18.28 11.05
CA GLN A 369 12.84 18.32 12.33
C GLN A 369 14.09 19.19 12.28
N LYS A 370 14.87 19.11 11.19
CA LYS A 370 16.06 19.94 11.00
C LYS A 370 15.70 21.43 10.95
N VAL A 371 14.70 21.80 10.14
CA VAL A 371 14.23 23.19 10.01
C VAL A 371 13.77 23.74 11.36
N TRP A 372 12.86 23.03 12.05
CA TRP A 372 12.26 23.50 13.30
C TRP A 372 13.22 23.46 14.50
N SER A 373 14.39 22.84 14.35
CA SER A 373 15.48 22.89 15.34
C SER A 373 16.62 23.84 14.96
N GLY A 374 16.47 24.63 13.88
CA GLY A 374 17.48 25.60 13.44
C GLY A 374 18.72 24.96 12.80
N GLN A 375 18.66 23.69 12.40
CA GLN A 375 19.72 23.03 11.67
C GLN A 375 19.71 23.43 10.19
N THR A 376 20.86 23.30 9.53
CA THR A 376 20.99 23.58 8.10
C THR A 376 20.24 22.54 7.26
N VAL A 377 19.46 23.02 6.29
CA VAL A 377 18.83 22.20 5.24
C VAL A 377 19.10 22.82 3.87
N ALA A 378 19.17 22.00 2.84
CA ALA A 378 19.27 22.49 1.47
C ALA A 378 17.96 23.19 1.04
N ILE A 379 18.10 24.19 0.16
CA ILE A 379 16.96 24.87 -0.47
C ILE A 379 16.18 23.83 -1.30
N ASP A 380 14.86 23.82 -1.15
CA ASP A 380 13.99 22.97 -1.96
C ASP A 380 13.94 23.43 -3.41
N LYS A 381 13.83 22.50 -4.35
CA LYS A 381 13.77 22.81 -5.79
C LYS A 381 12.64 22.03 -6.44
N ALA A 382 11.95 22.69 -7.37
CA ALA A 382 11.01 22.02 -8.26
C ALA A 382 11.76 21.15 -9.29
N LEU A 383 11.06 20.19 -9.89
CA LEU A 383 11.54 19.40 -11.03
C LEU A 383 11.88 20.24 -12.27
#